data_AF-A0A836F8M4-F1
#
_entry.id   AF-A0A836F8M4-F1
#
_cell.length_a   1.000
_cell.length_b   1.000
_cell.length_c   1.000
_cell.angle_alpha   90.00
_cell.angle_beta   90.00
_cell.angle_gamma   90.00
#
_symmetry.space_group_name_H-M   'P 1'
#
loop_
_entity.id
_entity.type
_entity.pdbx_description
1 polymer ?
#
loop_
_entity_poly.entity_id
_entity_poly.type
_entity_poly.pdbx_seq_one_letter_code
_entity_poly.pdbx_strand_id
1 'polypeptide(L)'
;MKRPWGGQIEHNIDEELPEYDPNNPLCPGNVRASGEVTPMYQNTFSFVNDFPALLESVPNPPKPNDELFQMGSAKGICKVMCFHPKSNVTLALMKIHEIKEVIKQWIYEMLDLGKKWIWVQIFENRGALMGCSNAHPHCQIWSSSFLPNEIRIKDGYLKDFYIRNKKPLLIDYMQKEILKKDRIVIENRDWIVVVPFWAVWPYETMILPKKQVTRMQELSDSQQESLAVIMKRLCTKYDNLFHCSFPYSMGWHGKE
;
A
#
# COMPACT_ATOMS: atom_id res chain seq x y z
N MET A 1 2.97 29.78 -19.59
CA MET A 1 4.35 29.57 -20.06
C MET A 1 4.92 28.38 -19.33
N LYS A 2 5.16 27.25 -20.02
CA LYS A 2 5.83 26.09 -19.43
C LYS A 2 7.32 26.19 -19.74
N ARG A 3 8.19 26.08 -18.73
CA ARG A 3 9.64 25.91 -18.95
C ARG A 3 9.81 24.68 -19.85
N PRO A 4 10.49 24.78 -21.00
CA PRO A 4 10.66 23.65 -21.90
C PRO A 4 11.41 22.52 -21.19
N TRP A 5 10.93 21.28 -21.34
CA TRP A 5 11.58 20.09 -20.81
C TRP A 5 12.68 19.63 -21.78
N GLY A 6 13.91 19.59 -21.30
CA GLY A 6 15.05 18.96 -21.97
C GLY A 6 15.80 17.99 -21.04
N GLY A 7 15.09 17.51 -20.01
CA GLY A 7 15.62 16.59 -19.00
C GLY A 7 15.38 15.12 -19.35
N GLN A 8 15.44 14.26 -18.33
CA GLN A 8 15.22 12.82 -18.43
C GLN A 8 13.92 12.46 -19.16
N ILE A 9 13.99 11.47 -20.04
CA ILE A 9 12.82 10.90 -20.71
C ILE A 9 12.71 9.47 -20.20
N GLU A 10 11.58 9.15 -19.58
CA GLU A 10 11.33 7.79 -19.14
C GLU A 10 10.88 6.94 -20.33
N HIS A 11 11.51 5.77 -20.47
CA HIS A 11 11.07 4.79 -21.46
C HIS A 11 9.81 4.09 -20.97
N ASN A 12 8.89 3.84 -21.89
CA ASN A 12 7.71 3.06 -21.58
C ASN A 12 8.13 1.60 -21.33
N ILE A 13 8.04 1.12 -20.09
CA ILE A 13 8.42 -0.24 -19.69
C ILE A 13 7.25 -1.20 -19.95
N ASP A 14 6.56 -1.03 -21.07
CA ASP A 14 5.63 -2.03 -21.60
C ASP A 14 6.43 -3.15 -22.30
N GLU A 15 7.54 -3.60 -21.69
CA GLU A 15 8.15 -4.86 -22.07
C GLU A 15 7.13 -5.95 -21.74
N GLU A 16 6.80 -6.81 -22.70
CA GLU A 16 5.94 -7.97 -22.49
C GLU A 16 6.60 -8.88 -21.44
N LEU A 17 6.32 -8.63 -20.17
CA LEU A 17 6.76 -9.49 -19.09
C LEU A 17 6.21 -10.89 -19.37
N PRO A 18 7.04 -11.94 -19.27
CA PRO A 18 6.55 -13.29 -19.41
C PRO A 18 5.57 -13.59 -18.26
N GLU A 19 4.60 -14.46 -18.51
CA GLU A 19 3.69 -14.94 -17.47
C GLU A 19 4.47 -15.55 -16.29
N TYR A 20 5.54 -16.28 -16.61
CA TYR A 20 6.43 -16.93 -15.67
C TYR A 20 7.88 -16.67 -16.07
N ASP A 21 8.70 -16.25 -15.12
CA ASP A 21 10.14 -16.10 -15.29
C ASP A 21 10.85 -17.11 -14.36
N PRO A 22 11.58 -18.10 -14.90
CA PRO A 22 12.27 -19.11 -14.07
C PRO A 22 13.38 -18.52 -13.19
N ASN A 23 13.82 -17.28 -13.44
CA ASN A 23 14.83 -16.61 -12.63
C ASN A 23 14.24 -15.66 -11.58
N ASN A 24 12.92 -15.43 -11.60
CA ASN A 24 12.30 -14.51 -10.65
C ASN A 24 11.94 -15.25 -9.35
N PRO A 25 12.54 -14.91 -8.19
CA PRO A 25 12.32 -15.64 -6.95
C PRO A 25 10.88 -15.54 -6.42
N LEU A 26 10.07 -14.60 -6.91
CA LEU A 26 8.67 -14.43 -6.51
C LEU A 26 7.71 -15.34 -7.30
N CYS A 27 8.16 -15.94 -8.40
CA CYS A 27 7.35 -16.88 -9.17
C CYS A 27 7.22 -18.24 -8.45
N PRO A 28 6.05 -18.91 -8.58
CA PRO A 28 5.84 -20.24 -7.99
C PRO A 28 6.88 -21.26 -8.47
N GLY A 29 7.45 -22.04 -7.55
CA GLY A 29 8.44 -23.09 -7.83
C GLY A 29 9.90 -22.61 -7.90
N ASN A 30 10.14 -21.30 -7.88
CA ASN A 30 11.50 -20.76 -7.95
C ASN A 30 12.18 -20.69 -6.59
N VAL A 31 13.50 -20.71 -6.60
CA VAL A 31 14.34 -20.60 -5.41
C VAL A 31 14.58 -19.13 -5.07
N ARG A 32 14.38 -18.76 -3.81
CA ARG A 32 14.64 -17.41 -3.30
C ARG A 32 16.09 -17.24 -2.86
N ALA A 33 16.48 -16.00 -2.51
CA ALA A 33 17.84 -15.70 -2.06
C ALA A 33 18.21 -16.44 -0.76
N SER A 34 17.23 -16.77 0.07
CA SER A 34 17.39 -17.62 1.26
C SER A 34 17.65 -19.10 0.95
N GLY A 35 17.51 -19.53 -0.31
CA GLY A 35 17.56 -20.95 -0.69
C GLY A 35 16.23 -21.69 -0.53
N GLU A 36 15.20 -21.05 0.03
CA GLU A 36 13.85 -21.63 0.11
C GLU A 36 13.15 -21.62 -1.25
N VAL A 37 12.30 -22.62 -1.47
CA VAL A 37 11.47 -22.71 -2.69
C VAL A 37 10.14 -21.97 -2.45
N THR A 38 9.81 -21.04 -3.33
CA THR A 38 8.48 -20.42 -3.38
C THR A 38 7.46 -21.50 -3.74
N PRO A 39 6.41 -21.73 -2.93
CA PRO A 39 5.45 -22.81 -3.17
C PRO A 39 4.69 -22.60 -4.47
N MET A 40 4.04 -23.66 -4.97
CA MET A 40 3.16 -23.61 -6.15
C MET A 40 1.83 -22.91 -5.85
N TYR A 41 1.86 -21.65 -5.37
CA TYR A 41 0.69 -20.88 -4.97
C TYR A 41 -0.18 -20.50 -6.18
N GLN A 42 -1.49 -20.42 -5.97
CA GLN A 42 -2.47 -20.16 -7.03
C GLN A 42 -3.14 -18.77 -6.93
N ASN A 43 -3.07 -18.13 -5.75
CA ASN A 43 -3.65 -16.82 -5.48
C ASN A 43 -2.56 -15.88 -4.95
N THR A 44 -2.65 -15.45 -3.69
CA THR A 44 -1.61 -14.69 -3.00
C THR A 44 -0.61 -15.60 -2.29
N PHE A 45 0.62 -15.13 -2.11
CA PHE A 45 1.62 -15.80 -1.29
C PHE A 45 2.40 -14.78 -0.46
N SER A 46 2.54 -15.04 0.84
CA SER A 46 3.17 -14.14 1.80
C SER A 46 4.29 -14.87 2.54
N PHE A 47 5.46 -14.25 2.62
CA PHE A 47 6.65 -14.83 3.24
C PHE A 47 7.49 -13.74 3.92
N VAL A 48 8.35 -14.14 4.87
CA VAL A 48 9.29 -13.21 5.53
C VAL A 48 10.34 -12.79 4.50
N ASN A 49 10.56 -11.48 4.37
CA ASN A 49 11.52 -10.93 3.43
C ASN A 49 12.92 -11.48 3.75
N ASP A 50 13.62 -12.00 2.74
CA ASP A 50 14.98 -12.55 2.88
C ASP A 50 16.01 -11.46 3.28
N PHE A 51 15.69 -10.18 3.02
CA PHE A 51 16.50 -9.01 3.38
C PHE A 51 15.66 -8.00 4.19
N PRO A 52 15.28 -8.34 5.42
CA PRO A 52 14.32 -7.53 6.18
C PRO A 52 14.98 -6.26 6.74
N ALA A 53 14.27 -5.13 6.65
CA ALA A 53 14.69 -3.87 7.26
C ALA A 53 14.54 -3.87 8.80
N LEU A 54 13.65 -4.71 9.33
CA LEU A 54 13.41 -4.89 10.75
C LEU A 54 13.51 -6.37 11.12
N LEU A 55 14.20 -6.64 12.23
CA LEU A 55 14.35 -7.97 12.81
C LEU A 55 13.60 -8.05 14.13
N GLU A 56 13.07 -9.23 14.47
CA GLU A 56 12.27 -9.38 15.67
C GLU A 56 13.10 -9.28 16.95
N SER A 57 14.35 -9.76 16.86
CA SER A 57 15.30 -9.79 17.96
C SER A 57 16.57 -9.07 17.54
N VAL A 58 16.73 -7.85 18.05
CA VAL A 58 17.96 -7.06 17.98
C VAL A 58 18.27 -6.50 19.36
N PRO A 59 19.56 -6.25 19.68
CA PRO A 59 19.94 -5.57 20.91
C PRO A 59 19.22 -4.23 21.02
N ASN A 60 18.79 -3.88 22.24
CA ASN A 60 18.29 -2.53 22.47
C ASN A 60 19.45 -1.54 22.32
N PRO A 61 19.23 -0.37 21.72
CA PRO A 61 20.24 0.67 21.72
C PRO A 61 20.55 1.14 23.15
N PRO A 62 21.74 1.71 23.40
CA PRO A 62 22.05 2.37 24.66
C PRO A 62 20.98 3.38 25.06
N LYS A 63 20.77 3.56 26.37
CA LYS A 63 19.90 4.64 26.85
C LYS A 63 20.49 5.98 26.40
N PRO A 64 19.70 6.88 25.80
CA PRO A 64 20.15 8.22 25.49
C PRO A 64 20.61 8.93 26.75
N ASN A 65 21.75 9.62 26.69
CA ASN A 65 22.29 10.47 27.75
C ASN A 65 22.39 11.94 27.34
N ASP A 66 21.84 12.30 26.17
CA ASP A 66 21.95 13.60 25.54
C ASP A 66 20.63 13.97 24.83
N GLU A 67 20.28 15.26 24.83
CA GLU A 67 19.04 15.76 24.25
C GLU A 67 19.09 15.88 22.72
N LEU A 68 20.28 16.02 22.13
CA LEU A 68 20.51 16.16 20.68
C LEU A 68 20.70 14.80 19.99
N PHE A 69 21.31 13.83 20.68
CA PHE A 69 21.63 12.51 20.13
C PHE A 69 20.72 11.41 20.70
N GLN A 70 19.48 11.38 20.22
CA GLN A 70 18.48 10.39 20.66
C GLN A 70 18.41 9.18 19.73
N MET A 71 18.20 7.99 20.33
CA MET A 71 17.97 6.74 19.63
C MET A 71 16.96 5.88 20.39
N GLY A 72 16.22 5.04 19.66
CA GLY A 72 15.16 4.19 20.22
C GLY A 72 15.19 2.79 19.62
N SER A 73 14.59 1.83 20.32
CA SER A 73 14.49 0.45 19.84
C SER A 73 13.65 0.37 18.58
N ALA A 74 14.16 -0.30 17.55
CA ALA A 74 13.45 -0.62 16.32
C ALA A 74 13.44 -2.14 16.12
N LYS A 75 12.32 -2.78 16.48
CA LYS A 75 12.08 -4.22 16.28
C LYS A 75 10.86 -4.39 15.40
N GLY A 76 10.82 -5.49 14.67
CA GLY A 76 9.74 -5.73 13.73
C GLY A 76 9.90 -6.98 12.90
N ILE A 77 9.05 -7.11 11.90
CA ILE A 77 9.14 -8.12 10.85
C ILE A 77 8.77 -7.49 9.51
N CYS A 78 9.51 -7.84 8.47
CA CYS A 78 9.22 -7.44 7.09
C CYS A 78 8.78 -8.67 6.31
N LYS A 79 7.62 -8.59 5.65
CA LYS A 79 7.11 -9.62 4.75
C LYS A 79 6.96 -9.06 3.33
N VAL A 80 7.09 -9.95 2.35
CA VAL A 80 6.71 -9.72 0.95
C VAL A 80 5.44 -10.52 0.69
N MET A 81 4.49 -9.93 -0.02
CA MET A 81 3.22 -10.57 -0.36
C MET A 81 2.95 -10.45 -1.86
N CYS A 82 3.11 -11.55 -2.60
CA CYS A 82 2.75 -11.65 -4.02
C CYS A 82 1.22 -11.61 -4.17
N PHE A 83 0.73 -10.85 -5.15
CA PHE A 83 -0.70 -10.70 -5.43
C PHE A 83 -1.26 -11.83 -6.30
N HIS A 84 -0.44 -12.39 -7.20
CA HIS A 84 -0.88 -13.31 -8.23
C HIS A 84 0.30 -14.16 -8.72
N PRO A 85 0.13 -15.44 -9.12
CA PRO A 85 1.24 -16.28 -9.58
C PRO A 85 1.89 -15.85 -10.90
N LYS A 86 1.20 -15.00 -11.67
CA LYS A 86 1.66 -14.52 -12.99
C LYS A 86 2.35 -13.16 -12.86
N SER A 87 3.56 -13.03 -13.40
CA SER A 87 4.35 -11.79 -13.36
C SER A 87 3.81 -10.68 -14.25
N ASN A 88 3.04 -11.02 -15.29
CA ASN A 88 2.50 -10.08 -16.26
C ASN A 88 1.09 -9.56 -15.92
N VAL A 89 0.62 -9.79 -14.69
CA VAL A 89 -0.72 -9.40 -14.24
C VAL A 89 -0.61 -8.34 -13.13
N THR A 90 -1.07 -7.13 -13.39
CA THR A 90 -1.13 -6.04 -12.41
C THR A 90 -2.53 -5.91 -11.78
N LEU A 91 -2.68 -5.13 -10.70
CA LEU A 91 -4.00 -4.83 -10.11
C LEU A 91 -5.02 -4.28 -11.13
N ALA A 92 -4.56 -3.56 -12.17
CA ALA A 92 -5.42 -3.09 -13.25
C ALA A 92 -5.97 -4.24 -14.12
N LEU A 93 -5.19 -5.31 -14.30
CA LEU A 93 -5.50 -6.45 -15.15
C LEU A 93 -6.19 -7.60 -14.40
N MET A 94 -5.95 -7.77 -13.10
CA MET A 94 -6.59 -8.77 -12.24
C MET A 94 -8.12 -8.72 -12.28
N LYS A 95 -8.78 -9.87 -12.20
CA LYS A 95 -10.22 -9.98 -12.01
C LYS A 95 -10.59 -9.46 -10.61
N ILE A 96 -11.85 -9.04 -10.44
CA ILE A 96 -12.31 -8.49 -9.16
C ILE A 96 -12.12 -9.48 -8.00
N HIS A 97 -12.44 -10.76 -8.20
CA HIS A 97 -12.26 -11.76 -7.15
C HIS A 97 -10.79 -11.97 -6.77
N GLU A 98 -9.85 -11.85 -7.73
CA GLU A 98 -8.41 -11.96 -7.46
C GLU A 98 -7.94 -10.79 -6.59
N ILE A 99 -8.40 -9.56 -6.86
CA ILE A 99 -8.10 -8.38 -6.04
C ILE A 99 -8.75 -8.51 -4.64
N LYS A 100 -9.94 -9.12 -4.55
CA LYS A 100 -10.56 -9.41 -3.26
C LYS A 100 -9.73 -10.40 -2.44
N GLU A 101 -9.12 -11.41 -3.05
CA GLU A 101 -8.19 -12.30 -2.34
C GLU A 101 -6.95 -11.54 -1.82
N VAL A 102 -6.43 -10.56 -2.58
CA VAL A 102 -5.38 -9.64 -2.09
C VAL A 102 -5.84 -8.88 -0.85
N ILE A 103 -7.05 -8.31 -0.86
CA ILE A 103 -7.61 -7.58 0.28
C ILE A 103 -7.81 -8.50 1.49
N LYS A 104 -8.29 -9.73 1.29
CA LYS A 104 -8.40 -10.72 2.36
C LYS A 104 -7.04 -11.07 2.96
N GLN A 105 -6.01 -11.25 2.13
CA GLN A 105 -4.66 -11.51 2.61
C GLN A 105 -4.11 -10.31 3.39
N TRP A 106 -4.35 -9.07 2.94
CA TRP A 106 -4.02 -7.88 3.73
C TRP A 106 -4.68 -7.88 5.10
N ILE A 107 -5.99 -8.16 5.17
CA ILE A 107 -6.72 -8.23 6.44
C ILE A 107 -6.14 -9.33 7.35
N TYR A 108 -5.85 -10.51 6.79
CA TYR A 108 -5.23 -11.61 7.52
C TYR A 108 -3.88 -11.20 8.12
N GLU A 109 -3.00 -10.60 7.32
CA GLU A 109 -1.67 -10.16 7.77
C GLU A 109 -1.76 -9.06 8.82
N MET A 110 -2.66 -8.09 8.66
CA MET A 110 -2.87 -7.06 9.66
C MET A 110 -3.42 -7.63 10.98
N LEU A 111 -4.32 -8.62 10.93
CA LEU A 111 -4.84 -9.30 12.12
C LEU A 111 -3.78 -10.13 12.82
N ASP A 112 -2.95 -10.85 12.07
CA ASP A 112 -1.95 -11.74 12.63
C ASP A 112 -0.78 -10.95 13.24
N LEU A 113 -0.20 -10.05 12.45
CA LEU A 113 0.94 -9.23 12.87
C LEU A 113 0.54 -8.24 13.97
N GLY A 114 -0.70 -7.74 13.93
CA GLY A 114 -1.26 -6.85 14.95
C GLY A 114 -1.41 -7.48 16.33
N LYS A 115 -1.28 -8.80 16.48
CA LYS A 115 -1.23 -9.46 17.81
C LYS A 115 0.06 -9.16 18.56
N LYS A 116 1.14 -8.85 17.84
CA LYS A 116 2.49 -8.69 18.39
C LYS A 116 3.06 -7.29 18.19
N TRP A 117 2.78 -6.66 17.07
CA TRP A 117 3.37 -5.39 16.66
C TRP A 117 2.40 -4.22 16.85
N ILE A 118 2.94 -3.05 17.18
CA ILE A 118 2.15 -1.84 17.42
C ILE A 118 1.57 -1.30 16.10
N TRP A 119 2.38 -1.31 15.05
CA TRP A 119 1.99 -0.84 13.73
C TRP A 119 2.26 -1.90 12.67
N VAL A 120 1.33 -2.03 11.72
CA VAL A 120 1.46 -2.88 10.54
C VAL A 120 1.25 -2.01 9.30
N GLN A 121 2.33 -1.71 8.58
CA GLN A 121 2.29 -0.91 7.37
C GLN A 121 2.25 -1.82 6.14
N ILE A 122 1.11 -1.85 5.46
CA ILE A 122 1.01 -2.44 4.11
C ILE A 122 1.27 -1.34 3.08
N PHE A 123 2.17 -1.59 2.15
CA PHE A 123 2.48 -0.67 1.06
C PHE A 123 2.98 -1.42 -0.19
N GLU A 124 2.70 -0.86 -1.37
CA GLU A 124 3.19 -1.34 -2.66
C GLU A 124 4.04 -0.24 -3.30
N ASN A 125 5.17 -0.64 -3.89
CA ASN A 125 5.93 0.20 -4.81
C ASN A 125 5.85 -0.45 -6.19
N ARG A 126 5.19 0.22 -7.13
CA ARG A 126 4.99 -0.26 -8.51
C ARG A 126 5.89 0.51 -9.48
N GLY A 127 6.61 -0.24 -10.30
CA GLY A 127 7.47 0.29 -11.36
C GLY A 127 8.87 0.69 -10.87
N ALA A 128 9.86 0.56 -11.76
CA ALA A 128 11.27 0.87 -11.46
C ALA A 128 11.46 2.32 -10.98
N LEU A 129 10.65 3.25 -11.48
CA LEU A 129 10.67 4.67 -11.08
C LEU A 129 10.37 4.89 -9.59
N MET A 130 9.67 3.95 -8.95
CA MET A 130 9.37 3.98 -7.52
C MET A 130 10.32 3.11 -6.69
N GLY A 131 11.45 2.70 -7.27
CA GLY A 131 12.45 1.85 -6.61
C GLY A 131 12.05 0.37 -6.53
N CYS A 132 11.09 -0.08 -7.32
CA CYS A 132 10.73 -1.50 -7.40
C CYS A 132 11.72 -2.25 -8.31
N SER A 133 12.51 -3.15 -7.73
CA SER A 133 13.53 -3.93 -8.45
C SER A 133 13.01 -5.25 -9.02
N ASN A 134 11.79 -5.68 -8.65
CA ASN A 134 11.19 -6.93 -9.12
C ASN A 134 9.81 -6.66 -9.74
N ALA A 135 9.64 -7.04 -11.01
CA ALA A 135 8.43 -6.76 -11.79
C ALA A 135 7.21 -7.63 -11.41
N HIS A 136 7.40 -8.70 -10.64
CA HIS A 136 6.30 -9.56 -10.21
C HIS A 136 5.33 -8.80 -9.29
N PRO A 137 3.99 -8.93 -9.43
CA PRO A 137 3.03 -8.12 -8.69
C PRO A 137 3.04 -8.46 -7.20
N HIS A 138 3.46 -7.52 -6.35
CA HIS A 138 3.56 -7.74 -4.91
C HIS A 138 3.44 -6.44 -4.11
N CYS A 139 3.13 -6.58 -2.82
CA CYS A 139 3.33 -5.53 -1.83
C CYS A 139 4.35 -5.97 -0.77
N GLN A 140 4.66 -5.04 0.12
CA GLN A 140 5.44 -5.27 1.32
C GLN A 140 4.57 -4.99 2.55
N ILE A 141 4.91 -5.67 3.64
CA ILE A 141 4.26 -5.52 4.93
C ILE A 141 5.36 -5.37 5.98
N TRP A 142 5.48 -4.16 6.53
CA TRP A 142 6.47 -3.87 7.56
C TRP A 142 5.74 -3.62 8.87
N SER A 143 6.01 -4.45 9.86
CA SER A 143 5.43 -4.33 11.19
C SER A 143 6.47 -3.90 12.19
N SER A 144 6.14 -2.96 13.07
CA SER A 144 7.09 -2.34 13.98
C SER A 144 6.60 -2.30 15.43
N SER A 145 7.55 -2.35 16.36
CA SER A 145 7.33 -2.17 17.80
C SER A 145 7.14 -0.70 18.21
N PHE A 146 6.93 0.19 17.24
CA PHE A 146 6.79 1.64 17.42
C PHE A 146 5.88 2.19 16.31
N LEU A 147 5.29 3.37 16.56
CA LEU A 147 4.57 4.11 15.53
C LEU A 147 5.54 4.88 14.62
N PRO A 148 5.48 4.69 13.30
CA PRO A 148 6.23 5.52 12.35
C PRO A 148 5.81 7.00 12.41
N ASN A 149 6.71 7.90 12.00
CA ASN A 149 6.52 9.35 12.12
C ASN A 149 5.21 9.85 11.50
N GLU A 150 4.95 9.49 10.23
CA GLU A 150 3.75 9.92 9.51
C GLU A 150 2.46 9.49 10.23
N ILE A 151 2.47 8.30 10.82
CA ILE A 151 1.32 7.74 11.53
C ILE A 151 1.11 8.46 12.85
N ARG A 152 2.18 8.62 13.64
CA ARG A 152 2.13 9.34 14.92
C ARG A 152 1.66 10.78 14.75
N ILE A 153 2.17 11.49 13.74
CA ILE A 153 1.76 12.86 13.43
C ILE A 153 0.29 12.90 12.99
N LYS A 154 -0.09 12.00 12.07
CA LYS A 154 -1.47 11.90 11.58
C LYS A 154 -2.45 11.59 12.70
N ASP A 155 -2.17 10.63 13.57
CA ASP A 155 -3.03 10.27 14.70
C ASP A 155 -3.28 11.47 15.62
N GLY A 156 -2.22 12.22 15.97
CA GLY A 156 -2.34 13.45 16.76
C GLY A 156 -3.30 14.46 16.15
N TYR A 157 -3.15 14.80 14.86
CA TYR A 157 -4.05 15.74 14.19
C TYR A 157 -5.48 15.22 14.04
N LEU A 158 -5.66 13.93 13.75
CA LEU A 158 -6.99 13.31 13.66
C LEU A 158 -7.70 13.36 15.02
N LYS A 159 -6.98 13.07 16.11
CA LYS A 159 -7.48 13.14 17.48
C LYS A 159 -7.85 14.56 17.88
N ASP A 160 -6.98 15.53 17.63
CA ASP A 160 -7.22 16.94 17.95
C ASP A 160 -8.41 17.52 17.18
N PHE A 161 -8.58 17.13 15.91
CA PHE A 161 -9.76 17.51 15.14
C PHE A 161 -11.02 16.87 15.73
N TYR A 162 -10.98 15.59 16.10
CA TYR A 162 -12.13 14.91 16.69
C TYR A 162 -12.54 15.52 18.03
N ILE A 163 -11.59 15.86 18.90
CA ILE A 163 -11.85 16.50 20.19
C ILE A 163 -12.62 17.83 20.01
N ARG A 164 -12.20 18.65 19.04
CA ARG A 164 -12.79 19.96 18.73
C ARG A 164 -14.14 19.88 18.02
N ASN A 165 -14.28 18.97 17.04
CA ASN A 165 -15.41 18.96 16.12
C ASN A 165 -16.44 17.84 16.38
N LYS A 166 -16.10 16.88 17.24
CA LYS A 166 -16.90 15.66 17.51
C LYS A 166 -17.24 14.85 16.25
N LYS A 167 -16.40 14.95 15.23
CA LYS A 167 -16.53 14.24 13.94
C LYS A 167 -15.14 13.81 13.45
N PRO A 168 -14.99 12.61 12.85
CA PRO A 168 -13.71 12.22 12.25
C PRO A 168 -13.34 13.12 11.08
N LEU A 169 -12.10 13.63 11.06
CA LEU A 169 -11.62 14.59 10.05
C LEU A 169 -11.85 14.09 8.62
N LEU A 170 -11.45 12.85 8.32
CA LEU A 170 -11.53 12.31 6.97
C LEU A 170 -12.96 12.03 6.50
N ILE A 171 -13.89 11.79 7.44
CA ILE A 171 -15.32 11.66 7.11
C ILE A 171 -15.92 13.03 6.80
N ASP A 172 -15.60 14.05 7.60
CA ASP A 172 -16.04 15.43 7.33
C ASP A 172 -15.44 15.96 6.01
N TYR A 173 -14.17 15.66 5.73
CA TYR A 173 -13.52 15.99 4.47
C TYR A 173 -14.17 15.29 3.27
N MET A 174 -14.42 13.98 3.38
CA MET A 174 -15.09 13.20 2.35
C MET A 174 -16.48 13.77 2.00
N GLN A 175 -17.27 14.14 3.02
CA GLN A 175 -18.58 14.77 2.82
C GLN A 175 -18.47 16.10 2.07
N LYS A 176 -17.48 16.92 2.41
CA LYS A 176 -17.20 18.18 1.70
C LYS A 176 -16.80 17.96 0.25
N GLU A 177 -16.02 16.92 -0.05
CA GLU A 177 -15.68 16.57 -1.44
C GLU A 177 -16.90 16.11 -2.23
N ILE A 178 -17.80 15.30 -1.64
CA ILE A 178 -19.07 14.91 -2.29
C ILE A 178 -19.95 16.12 -2.64
N LEU A 179 -19.98 17.14 -1.78
CA LEU A 179 -20.73 18.36 -2.02
C LEU A 179 -20.11 19.23 -3.11
N LYS A 180 -18.78 19.38 -3.10
CA LYS A 180 -18.05 20.24 -4.06
C LYS A 180 -17.89 19.61 -5.45
N LYS A 181 -17.62 18.30 -5.51
CA LYS A 181 -17.43 17.50 -6.73
C LYS A 181 -16.22 17.83 -7.60
N ASP A 182 -15.47 18.91 -7.32
CA ASP A 182 -14.35 19.36 -8.15
C ASP A 182 -13.18 18.37 -8.28
N ARG A 183 -12.93 17.57 -7.23
CA ARG A 183 -11.72 16.72 -7.12
C ARG A 183 -12.03 15.22 -7.08
N ILE A 184 -13.28 14.84 -7.34
CA ILE A 184 -13.67 13.42 -7.37
C ILE A 184 -13.16 12.78 -8.65
N VAL A 185 -12.37 11.71 -8.51
CA VAL A 185 -11.86 10.91 -9.63
C VAL A 185 -12.86 9.82 -10.00
N ILE A 186 -13.26 9.03 -9.00
CA ILE A 186 -14.27 7.97 -9.12
C ILE A 186 -14.92 7.70 -7.77
N GLU A 187 -16.13 7.16 -7.82
CA GLU A 187 -16.81 6.64 -6.62
C GLU A 187 -17.60 5.37 -6.96
N ASN A 188 -17.94 4.62 -5.92
CA ASN A 188 -18.91 3.54 -5.96
C ASN A 188 -19.79 3.57 -4.70
N ARG A 189 -20.46 2.46 -4.36
CA ARG A 189 -21.37 2.38 -3.20
C ARG A 189 -20.69 2.71 -1.87
N ASP A 190 -19.47 2.19 -1.64
CA ASP A 190 -18.83 2.24 -0.32
C ASP A 190 -17.60 3.15 -0.28
N TRP A 191 -17.07 3.53 -1.44
CA TRP A 191 -15.78 4.21 -1.56
C TRP A 191 -15.84 5.41 -2.48
N ILE A 192 -14.97 6.37 -2.22
CA ILE A 192 -14.72 7.55 -3.06
C ILE A 192 -13.21 7.75 -3.20
N VAL A 193 -12.79 8.10 -4.41
CA VAL A 193 -11.41 8.44 -4.73
C VAL A 193 -11.37 9.90 -5.13
N VAL A 194 -10.53 10.66 -4.46
CA VAL A 194 -10.33 12.08 -4.73
C VAL A 194 -8.87 12.37 -4.99
N VAL A 195 -8.59 13.42 -5.76
CA VAL A 195 -7.30 14.12 -5.64
C VAL A 195 -7.39 14.97 -4.36
N PRO A 196 -6.61 14.67 -3.30
CA PRO A 196 -6.74 15.42 -2.06
C PRO A 196 -6.45 16.91 -2.30
N PHE A 197 -7.14 17.81 -1.60
CA PHE A 197 -6.93 19.25 -1.74
C PHE A 197 -5.47 19.65 -1.46
N TRP A 198 -4.78 18.87 -0.64
CA TRP A 198 -3.38 19.04 -0.25
C TRP A 198 -2.42 18.07 -0.99
N ALA A 199 -2.81 17.55 -2.16
CA ALA A 199 -1.96 16.67 -2.97
C ALA A 199 -0.57 17.28 -3.20
N VAL A 200 0.46 16.46 -3.05
CA VAL A 200 1.86 16.81 -3.30
C VAL A 200 2.32 16.23 -4.65
N TRP A 201 1.83 15.05 -5.01
CA TRP A 201 2.14 14.43 -6.31
C TRP A 201 1.15 14.86 -7.41
N PRO A 202 1.58 14.98 -8.68
CA PRO A 202 0.76 15.54 -9.76
C PRO A 202 -0.60 14.85 -9.96
N TYR A 203 -0.65 13.54 -9.75
CA TYR A 203 -1.85 12.72 -9.85
C TYR A 203 -2.12 11.97 -8.55
N GLU A 204 -1.75 12.52 -7.39
CA GLU A 204 -2.02 11.89 -6.10
C GLU A 204 -3.51 11.62 -5.91
N THR A 205 -3.86 10.44 -5.38
CA THR A 205 -5.23 10.13 -5.01
C THR A 205 -5.33 9.55 -3.62
N MET A 206 -6.46 9.78 -2.96
CA MET A 206 -6.82 9.18 -1.68
C MET A 206 -8.14 8.42 -1.82
N ILE A 207 -8.12 7.12 -1.48
CA ILE A 207 -9.32 6.29 -1.37
C ILE A 207 -9.87 6.44 0.05
N LEU A 208 -11.13 6.87 0.17
CA LEU A 208 -11.82 7.05 1.45
C LEU A 208 -13.09 6.19 1.50
N PRO A 209 -13.42 5.58 2.65
CA PRO A 209 -14.72 4.95 2.83
C PRO A 209 -15.80 6.03 3.00
N LYS A 210 -16.97 5.81 2.41
CA LYS A 210 -18.14 6.69 2.55
C LYS A 210 -18.83 6.56 3.91
N LYS A 211 -18.53 5.48 4.64
CA LYS A 211 -18.97 5.23 6.01
C LYS A 211 -17.76 5.18 6.92
N GLN A 212 -17.95 5.50 8.19
CA GLN A 212 -16.89 5.41 9.17
C GLN A 212 -16.43 3.96 9.34
N VAL A 213 -15.14 3.75 9.10
CA VAL A 213 -14.40 2.50 9.33
C VAL A 213 -13.08 2.92 9.98
N THR A 214 -12.69 2.28 11.08
CA THR A 214 -11.45 2.66 11.77
C THR A 214 -10.24 1.90 11.24
N ARG A 215 -10.44 0.64 10.84
CA ARG A 215 -9.39 -0.20 10.28
C ARG A 215 -9.94 -1.14 9.19
N MET A 216 -9.05 -1.59 8.29
CA MET A 216 -9.42 -2.45 7.17
C MET A 216 -10.04 -3.80 7.60
N GLN A 217 -9.66 -4.29 8.77
CA GLN A 217 -10.14 -5.53 9.37
C GLN A 217 -11.65 -5.49 9.73
N GLU A 218 -12.25 -4.30 9.80
CA GLU A 218 -13.67 -4.11 10.09
C GLU A 218 -14.55 -4.15 8.83
N LEU A 219 -13.94 -4.25 7.64
CA LEU A 219 -14.68 -4.26 6.38
C LEU A 219 -15.51 -5.54 6.24
N SER A 220 -16.81 -5.38 6.02
CA SER A 220 -17.67 -6.48 5.60
C SER A 220 -17.23 -7.04 4.24
N ASP A 221 -17.58 -8.30 3.95
CA ASP A 221 -17.27 -8.94 2.66
C ASP A 221 -17.76 -8.10 1.45
N SER A 222 -18.92 -7.47 1.58
CA SER A 222 -19.49 -6.58 0.57
C SER A 222 -18.68 -5.29 0.38
N GLN A 223 -18.10 -4.74 1.45
CA GLN A 223 -17.20 -3.58 1.35
C GLN A 223 -15.84 -3.97 0.77
N GLN A 224 -15.34 -5.18 1.04
CA GLN A 224 -14.10 -5.71 0.44
C GLN A 224 -14.27 -5.91 -1.07
N GLU A 225 -15.38 -6.48 -1.52
CA GLU A 225 -15.74 -6.59 -2.95
C GLU A 225 -15.79 -5.22 -3.62
N SER A 226 -16.50 -4.27 -2.98
CA SER A 226 -16.61 -2.89 -3.44
C SER A 226 -15.24 -2.18 -3.49
N LEU A 227 -14.34 -2.50 -2.56
CA LEU A 227 -12.97 -1.99 -2.54
C LEU A 227 -12.16 -2.53 -3.74
N ALA A 228 -12.26 -3.83 -4.02
CA ALA A 228 -11.64 -4.46 -5.19
C ALA A 228 -12.08 -3.78 -6.50
N VAL A 229 -13.38 -3.50 -6.63
CA VAL A 229 -13.95 -2.79 -7.79
C VAL A 229 -13.38 -1.39 -7.95
N ILE A 230 -13.33 -0.58 -6.88
CA ILE A 230 -12.83 0.79 -7.00
C ILE A 230 -11.31 0.82 -7.25
N MET A 231 -10.55 -0.11 -6.67
CA MET A 231 -9.12 -0.24 -6.91
C MET A 231 -8.81 -0.62 -8.36
N LYS A 232 -9.50 -1.63 -8.93
CA LYS A 232 -9.33 -1.98 -10.35
C LYS A 232 -9.61 -0.78 -11.25
N ARG A 233 -10.71 -0.08 -11.01
CA ARG A 233 -11.09 1.12 -11.79
C ARG A 233 -10.06 2.23 -11.67
N LEU A 234 -9.49 2.46 -10.47
CA LEU A 234 -8.46 3.46 -10.25
C LEU A 234 -7.16 3.10 -10.99
N CYS A 235 -6.66 1.88 -10.82
CA CYS A 235 -5.42 1.44 -11.48
C CYS A 235 -5.57 1.45 -13.01
N THR A 236 -6.73 1.02 -13.52
CA THR A 236 -7.04 1.11 -14.97
C THR A 236 -7.05 2.55 -15.47
N LYS A 237 -7.58 3.50 -14.67
CA LYS A 237 -7.56 4.93 -15.02
C LYS A 237 -6.14 5.50 -15.04
N TYR A 238 -5.30 5.09 -14.09
CA TYR A 238 -3.90 5.47 -14.06
C TYR A 238 -3.14 4.96 -15.29
N ASP A 239 -3.29 3.68 -15.62
CA ASP A 239 -2.60 3.11 -16.79
C ASP A 239 -3.05 3.78 -18.10
N ASN A 240 -4.35 4.12 -18.20
CA ASN A 240 -4.90 4.84 -19.35
C ASN A 240 -4.52 6.32 -19.44
N LEU A 241 -3.99 6.93 -18.38
CA LEU A 241 -3.66 8.36 -18.38
C LEU A 241 -2.54 8.67 -19.38
N PHE A 242 -1.57 7.76 -19.49
CA PHE A 242 -0.42 7.87 -20.39
C PHE A 242 -0.25 6.64 -21.29
N HIS A 243 -1.21 5.69 -21.27
CA HIS A 243 -1.16 4.43 -22.00
C HIS A 243 0.11 3.62 -21.70
N CYS A 244 0.40 3.45 -20.41
CA CYS A 244 1.53 2.70 -19.89
C CYS A 244 1.22 2.08 -18.53
N SER A 245 2.04 1.15 -18.05
CA SER A 245 1.98 0.73 -16.65
C SER A 245 2.36 1.89 -15.70
N PHE A 246 1.36 2.51 -15.07
CA PHE A 246 1.56 3.72 -14.29
C PHE A 246 2.28 3.43 -12.96
N PRO A 247 3.43 4.09 -12.68
CA PRO A 247 4.19 3.88 -11.45
C PRO A 247 3.56 4.61 -10.26
N TYR A 248 3.60 4.00 -9.08
CA TYR A 248 3.16 4.65 -7.84
C TYR A 248 3.73 3.95 -6.60
N SER A 249 3.69 4.67 -5.48
CA SER A 249 3.74 4.08 -4.15
C SER A 249 2.38 4.27 -3.50
N MET A 250 1.84 3.22 -2.89
CA MET A 250 0.56 3.28 -2.18
C MET A 250 0.65 2.54 -0.85
N GLY A 251 -0.26 2.84 0.08
CA GLY A 251 -0.33 2.13 1.35
C GLY A 251 -1.60 2.42 2.12
N TRP A 252 -1.83 1.65 3.18
CA TRP A 252 -3.03 1.72 4.00
C TRP A 252 -2.73 2.30 5.38
N HIS A 253 -3.56 3.23 5.84
CA HIS A 253 -3.46 3.82 7.18
C HIS A 253 -4.79 3.58 7.90
N GLY A 254 -4.76 2.80 8.98
CA GLY A 254 -5.86 2.66 9.94
C GLY A 254 -5.62 3.50 11.18
N LYS A 255 -6.60 3.51 12.09
CA LYS A 255 -6.43 4.09 13.42
C LYS A 255 -5.50 3.19 14.28
N GLU A 256 -4.58 3.79 15.04
CA GLU A 256 -3.90 3.10 16.16
C GLU A 256 -4.88 2.70 17.27
#